data_AF-A0A523YLS6-F1
#
_entry.id   AF-A0A523YLS6-F1
#
_cell.length_a   1.000
_cell.length_b   1.000
_cell.length_c   1.000
_cell.angle_alpha   90.00
_cell.angle_beta   90.00
_cell.angle_gamma   90.00
#
_symmetry.space_group_name_H-M   'P 1'
#
loop_
_entity.id
_entity.type
_entity.pdbx_description
1 polymer ?
#
loop_
_entity_poly.entity_id
_entity_poly.type
_entity_poly.pdbx_seq_one_letter_code
_entity_poly.pdbx_strand_id
1 'polypeptide(L)' 'MDKIAVLTSGGDYPGMNAVIRAVMRKACHQGLKVVGI' A
#
# COMPACT_ATOMS: atom_id res chain seq x y z
N MET A 1 16.67 3.45 -0.03
CA MET A 1 15.38 3.94 -0.56
C MET A 1 14.34 3.42 0.39
N ASP A 2 13.90 4.27 1.33
CA ASP A 2 13.34 3.77 2.59
C ASP A 2 11.84 4.07 2.71
N LYS A 3 11.24 4.58 1.62
CA LYS A 3 9.84 4.99 1.56
C LYS A 3 9.25 4.68 0.19
N ILE A 4 8.02 4.15 0.18
CA ILE A 4 7.21 3.88 -1.01
C ILE A 4 5.87 4.61 -0.93
N ALA A 5 5.28 4.94 -2.07
CA ALA A 5 3.95 5.50 -2.16
C ALA A 5 2.96 4.49 -2.75
N VAL A 6 1.75 4.45 -2.22
CA VAL A 6 0.65 3.60 -2.71
C VAL A 6 -0.49 4.51 -3.09
N LEU A 7 -0.90 4.46 -4.36
CA LEU A 7 -2.05 5.18 -4.88
C LEU A 7 -3.03 4.17 -5.47
N THR A 8 -4.29 4.53 -5.43
CA THR A 8 -5.33 3.80 -6.14
C THR A 8 -5.98 4.67 -7.19
N SER A 9 -6.15 4.14 -8.40
CA SER A 9 -6.79 4.82 -9.51
C SER A 9 -7.97 4.02 -10.07
N GLY A 10 -8.92 4.72 -10.71
CA GLY A 10 -10.16 4.11 -11.19
C GLY A 10 -11.28 4.13 -10.15
N GLY A 11 -12.35 3.37 -10.42
CA GLY A 11 -13.46 3.19 -9.48
C GLY A 11 -13.10 2.25 -8.34
N ASP A 12 -13.73 2.45 -7.19
CA ASP A 12 -13.59 1.53 -6.05
C ASP A 12 -14.11 0.14 -6.40
N TYR A 13 -13.41 -0.90 -5.94
CA TYR A 13 -13.78 -2.28 -6.20
C TYR A 13 -13.57 -3.16 -4.95
N PRO A 14 -14.37 -4.23 -4.79
CA PRO A 14 -14.19 -5.17 -3.69
C PRO A 14 -12.78 -5.77 -3.66
N GLY A 15 -12.07 -5.60 -2.54
CA GLY A 15 -10.72 -6.16 -2.34
C GLY A 15 -9.59 -5.13 -2.40
N MET A 16 -9.86 -3.89 -2.80
CA MET A 16 -8.88 -2.81 -2.87
C MET A 16 -8.20 -2.55 -1.50
N ASN A 17 -8.99 -2.54 -0.43
CA ASN A 17 -8.49 -2.45 0.95
C ASN A 17 -7.61 -3.65 1.36
N ALA A 18 -7.88 -4.84 0.83
CA ALA A 18 -7.06 -6.02 1.10
C ALA A 18 -5.69 -5.91 0.41
N VAL A 19 -5.66 -5.39 -0.82
CA VAL A 19 -4.41 -5.11 -1.56
C VAL A 19 -3.57 -4.07 -0.81
N ILE A 20 -4.16 -2.93 -0.44
CA ILE A 20 -3.46 -1.89 0.34
C ILE A 20 -2.88 -2.46 1.63
N ARG A 21 -3.67 -3.30 2.35
CA ARG A 21 -3.22 -3.97 3.57
C ARG A 21 -2.04 -4.92 3.34
N ALA A 22 -2.08 -5.71 2.27
CA ALA A 22 -0.99 -6.64 1.93
C ALA A 22 0.32 -5.88 1.64
N VAL A 23 0.24 -4.79 0.86
CA VAL A 23 1.38 -3.92 0.55
C VAL A 23 1.95 -3.29 1.82
N MET A 24 1.10 -2.70 2.66
CA MET A 24 1.48 -2.12 3.95
C MET A 24 2.21 -3.13 4.83
N ARG A 25 1.65 -4.34 5.00
CA ARG A 25 2.25 -5.39 5.84
C ARG A 25 3.61 -5.83 5.33
N LYS A 26 3.75 -6.01 4.01
CA LYS A 26 5.02 -6.42 3.41
C LYS A 26 6.08 -5.33 3.56
N ALA A 27 5.73 -4.08 3.30
CA ALA A 27 6.63 -2.94 3.44
C ALA A 27 7.12 -2.79 4.90
N CYS A 28 6.19 -2.90 5.86
CA CYS A 28 6.52 -2.80 7.29
C CYS A 28 7.47 -3.93 7.73
N HIS A 29 7.25 -5.16 7.26
CA HIS A 29 8.15 -6.30 7.50
C HIS A 29 9.55 -6.09 6.91
N GLN A 30 9.67 -5.29 5.86
CA GLN A 30 10.95 -4.92 5.23
C GLN A 30 11.56 -3.63 5.81
N GLY A 31 10.96 -3.04 6.85
CA GLY A 31 11.43 -1.78 7.43
C GLY A 31 11.19 -0.55 6.56
N LEU A 32 10.33 -0.65 5.54
CA LEU A 32 10.00 0.45 4.64
C LEU A 32 8.85 1.29 5.20
N LYS A 33 8.92 2.60 4.99
CA LYS A 33 7.82 3.53 5.27
C LYS A 33 6.87 3.58 4.08
N VAL A 34 5.58 3.72 4.32
CA VAL A 34 4.56 3.80 3.26
C VAL A 34 3.77 5.09 3.39
N VAL A 35 3.49 5.73 2.25
CA VAL A 35 2.65 6.93 2.16
C VAL A 35 1.49 6.64 1.21
N GLY A 36 0.27 7.01 1.59
CA GLY A 36 -0.90 6.94 0.70
C GLY A 36 -1.00 8.19 -0.17
N ILE A 37 -1.44 8.04 -1.41
CA ILE A 37 -1.74 9.11 -2.37
C ILE A 37 -3.17 8.94 -2.86
#